data_AF-A0A820MWK2-F1
#
_entry.id   AF-A0A820MWK2-F1
#
_cell.length_a   1.000
_cell.length_b   1.000
_cell.length_c   1.000
_cell.angle_alpha   90.00
_cell.angle_beta   90.00
_cell.angle_gamma   90.00
#
_symmetry.space_group_name_H-M   'P 1'
#
loop_
_entity.id
_entity.type
_entity.pdbx_description
1 polymer ?
#
loop_
_entity_poly.entity_id
_entity_poly.type
_entity_poly.pdbx_seq_one_letter_code
_entity_poly.pdbx_strand_id
1 'polypeptide(L)' 'DVHNDFHSEPNGQSLKNNDIITPINSTNLGHQLLEKIGWIPGNGLGVNQNGIKIPIEVNIRNRRQGLGYEKQIDRYQ' A
#
# COMPACT_ATOMS: atom_id res chain seq x y z
N ASP A 1 37.51 13.28 -14.10
CA ASP A 1 36.83 13.34 -12.79
C ASP A 1 35.43 12.79 -12.89
N VAL A 2 35.21 11.67 -12.22
CA VAL A 2 33.94 10.95 -12.21
C VAL A 2 32.99 11.72 -11.29
N HIS A 3 32.20 12.64 -11.85
CA HIS A 3 31.06 13.21 -11.13
C HIS A 3 29.82 12.45 -11.58
N ASN A 4 29.33 11.61 -10.69
CA ASN A 4 28.25 10.67 -10.93
C ASN A 4 26.97 11.37 -11.37
N ASP A 5 26.50 11.02 -12.56
CA ASP A 5 25.14 11.27 -13.03
C ASP A 5 24.15 10.54 -12.12
N PHE A 6 23.68 11.21 -11.07
CA PHE A 6 22.55 10.76 -10.25
C PHE A 6 21.25 11.01 -11.01
N HIS A 7 21.00 10.23 -12.07
CA HIS A 7 19.65 10.01 -12.56
C HIS A 7 18.87 9.27 -11.47
N SER A 8 18.18 10.05 -10.64
CA SER A 8 17.35 9.58 -9.54
C SER A 8 15.93 9.34 -10.05
N GLU A 9 15.74 8.28 -10.83
CA GLU A 9 14.38 7.79 -11.10
C GLU A 9 13.80 7.12 -9.83
N PRO A 10 12.54 7.43 -9.48
CA PRO A 10 12.01 7.28 -8.13
C PRO A 10 11.41 5.88 -7.95
N ASN A 11 12.24 4.84 -7.87
CA ASN A 11 11.73 3.49 -7.66
C ASN A 11 11.47 3.19 -6.18
N GLY A 12 10.36 3.78 -5.75
CA GLY A 12 9.53 3.43 -4.61
C GLY A 12 8.21 4.12 -4.87
N GLN A 13 7.43 3.63 -5.85
CA GLN A 13 6.06 4.10 -6.06
C GLN A 13 5.30 3.82 -4.76
N SER A 14 5.24 4.81 -3.87
CA SER A 14 4.25 4.85 -2.81
C SER A 14 2.92 4.78 -3.55
N LEU A 15 2.25 3.62 -3.47
CA LEU A 15 0.87 3.49 -3.91
C LEU A 15 0.14 4.72 -3.37
N LYS A 16 -0.52 5.47 -4.26
CA LYS A 16 -1.28 6.65 -3.84
C LYS A 16 -2.27 6.14 -2.79
N ASN A 17 -2.31 6.74 -1.60
CA ASN A 17 -3.13 6.25 -0.49
C ASN A 17 -4.60 5.99 -0.89
N ASN A 18 -5.11 6.72 -1.89
CA ASN A 18 -6.46 6.56 -2.42
C ASN A 18 -6.68 5.22 -3.16
N ASP A 19 -5.67 4.66 -3.81
CA ASP A 19 -5.77 3.38 -4.54
C ASP A 19 -5.86 2.19 -3.58
N ILE A 20 -5.28 2.32 -2.37
CA ILE A 20 -5.25 1.27 -1.34
C ILE A 20 -6.62 1.08 -0.66
N ILE A 21 -7.39 2.17 -0.56
CA ILE A 21 -8.68 2.19 0.15
C ILE A 21 -9.84 1.81 -0.78
N THR A 22 -9.63 1.85 -2.10
CA THR A 22 -10.68 1.55 -3.08
C THR A 22 -10.96 0.04 -3.11
N PRO A 23 -12.20 -0.42 -2.87
CA PRO A 23 -12.54 -1.84 -2.93
C PRO A 23 -12.29 -2.45 -4.31
N ILE A 24 -11.88 -3.73 -4.34
CA ILE A 24 -11.74 -4.46 -5.60
C ILE A 24 -13.10 -4.61 -6.30
N ASN A 25 -13.11 -4.42 -7.62
CA ASN A 25 -14.33 -4.49 -8.43
C ASN A 25 -14.98 -5.89 -8.38
N SER A 26 -16.31 -5.98 -8.42
CA SER A 26 -17.05 -7.25 -8.39
C SER A 26 -16.88 -8.13 -9.64
N THR A 27 -16.39 -7.56 -10.75
CA THR A 27 -16.00 -8.32 -11.94
C THR A 27 -14.67 -9.06 -11.75
N ASN A 28 -13.91 -8.76 -10.69
CA ASN A 28 -12.66 -9.46 -10.38
C ASN A 28 -12.94 -10.92 -9.96
N LEU A 29 -12.16 -11.86 -10.50
CA LEU A 29 -12.33 -13.28 -10.19
C LEU A 29 -12.15 -13.59 -8.69
N GLY A 30 -11.18 -12.97 -8.03
CA GLY A 30 -10.94 -13.15 -6.60
C GLY A 30 -12.11 -12.64 -5.75
N HIS A 31 -12.69 -11.50 -6.12
CA HIS A 31 -13.90 -10.98 -5.48
C HIS A 31 -15.05 -12.00 -5.55
N GLN A 32 -15.34 -12.51 -6.76
CA GLN A 32 -16.40 -13.49 -6.97
C GLN A 32 -16.15 -14.81 -6.22
N LEU A 33 -14.90 -15.27 -6.15
CA LEU A 33 -14.54 -16.46 -5.40
C LEU A 33 -14.75 -16.29 -3.90
N LEU A 34 -14.36 -15.14 -3.35
CA LEU A 34 -14.57 -14.82 -1.93
C LEU A 34 -16.07 -14.83 -1.58
N GLU A 35 -16.91 -14.17 -2.37
CA GLU A 35 -18.36 -14.21 -2.18
C GLU A 35 -18.91 -15.64 -2.21
N LYS A 36 -18.48 -16.45 -3.18
CA LYS A 36 -18.91 -17.85 -3.32
C LYS A 36 -18.58 -18.72 -2.12
N ILE A 37 -17.49 -18.43 -1.40
CA ILE A 37 -17.11 -19.15 -0.18
C ILE A 37 -17.69 -18.52 1.10
N GLY A 38 -18.59 -17.54 0.97
CA GLY A 38 -19.34 -16.96 2.08
C GLY A 38 -18.76 -15.67 2.67
N TRP A 39 -17.76 -15.05 2.02
CA TRP A 39 -17.35 -13.69 2.39
C TRP A 39 -18.40 -12.66 1.94
N ILE A 40 -18.58 -11.60 2.72
CA ILE A 40 -19.51 -10.51 2.42
C ILE A 40 -18.70 -9.25 2.10
N PRO A 41 -18.89 -8.62 0.92
CA PRO A 41 -18.18 -7.39 0.56
C PRO A 41 -18.30 -6.30 1.61
N GLY A 42 -17.16 -5.69 1.98
CA GLY A 42 -17.08 -4.65 3.01
C GLY A 42 -16.91 -5.18 4.44
N ASN A 43 -17.07 -6.49 4.67
CA ASN A 43 -16.80 -7.12 5.96
C ASN A 43 -15.37 -7.67 6.05
N GLY A 44 -14.89 -7.81 7.28
CA GLY A 44 -13.62 -8.46 7.55
C GLY A 44 -13.71 -9.97 7.32
N LEU A 45 -12.55 -10.61 7.14
CA LEU A 45 -12.46 -12.08 7.08
C LEU A 45 -12.57 -12.71 8.47
N GLY A 46 -12.75 -14.04 8.51
CA GLY A 46 -12.85 -14.84 9.74
C GLY A 46 -14.29 -15.10 10.18
N VAL A 47 -14.44 -16.02 11.14
CA VAL A 47 -15.75 -16.52 11.61
C VAL A 47 -16.67 -15.39 12.07
N ASN A 48 -16.12 -14.39 12.74
CA ASN A 48 -16.87 -13.24 13.27
C ASN A 48 -16.86 -12.02 12.32
N GLN A 49 -16.33 -12.18 11.10
CA GLN A 49 -16.30 -11.12 10.08
C GLN A 49 -15.60 -9.81 10.51
N ASN A 50 -14.70 -9.90 11.48
CA ASN A 50 -14.04 -8.77 12.14
C ASN A 50 -12.54 -8.69 11.86
N GLY A 51 -12.04 -9.51 10.92
CA GLY A 51 -10.68 -9.39 10.40
C GLY A 51 -10.42 -8.02 9.76
N ILE A 52 -9.15 -7.75 9.50
CA ILE A 52 -8.69 -6.49 8.91
C ILE A 52 -9.37 -6.27 7.55
N LYS A 53 -10.04 -5.12 7.38
CA LYS A 53 -10.84 -4.80 6.18
C LYS A 53 -10.06 -4.11 5.08
N ILE A 54 -9.00 -3.41 5.45
CA ILE A 54 -8.17 -2.61 4.55
C ILE A 54 -6.74 -3.15 4.57
N PRO A 55 -5.99 -3.09 3.46
CA PRO A 55 -4.59 -3.52 3.46
C PRO A 55 -3.78 -2.76 4.52
N ILE A 56 -2.82 -3.45 5.13
CA ILE A 56 -1.86 -2.79 6.04
C ILE A 56 -0.81 -2.09 5.18
N GLU A 57 -0.63 -0.80 5.41
CA GLU A 57 0.42 -0.03 4.76
C GLU A 57 1.79 -0.40 5.32
N VAL A 58 2.74 -0.61 4.41
CA VAL A 58 4.15 -0.87 4.76
C VAL A 58 5.00 0.35 4.42
N ASN A 59 5.78 0.81 5.38
CA ASN A 59 6.79 1.84 5.12
C ASN A 59 8.06 1.18 4.57
N ILE A 60 8.35 1.42 3.30
CA ILE A 60 9.56 0.90 2.66
C ILE A 60 10.72 1.83 3.00
N ARG A 61 11.68 1.31 3.79
CA ARG A 61 12.91 2.04 4.11
C ARG A 61 13.76 2.23 2.86
N ASN A 62 14.14 3.48 2.58
CA ASN A 62 15.02 3.76 1.45
C ASN A 62 16.48 3.44 1.81
N ARG A 63 17.13 2.62 0.97
CA ARG A 63 18.56 2.28 1.08
C ARG A 63 18.96 1.82 2.50
N ARG A 64 20.13 2.26 2.99
CA ARG A 64 20.72 1.93 4.29
C ARG A 64 20.39 2.98 5.37
N GLN A 65 19.28 3.70 5.25
CA GLN A 65 18.86 4.69 6.24
C GLN A 65 18.72 4.07 7.63
N GLY A 66 19.02 4.83 8.69
CA GLY A 66 18.81 4.37 10.07
C GLY A 66 17.32 4.12 10.35
N LEU A 67 17.04 3.28 11.35
CA LEU A 67 15.68 3.19 11.90
C LEU A 67 15.31 4.55 12.52
N GLY A 68 14.09 5.01 12.29
CA GLY A 68 13.63 6.34 12.74
C GLY A 68 14.07 7.51 11.84
N TYR A 69 14.78 7.25 10.74
CA TYR A 69 15.00 8.28 9.73
C TYR A 69 13.69 8.57 9.00
N GLU A 70 13.15 9.76 9.20
CA GLU A 70 12.01 10.28 8.46
C GLU A 70 12.46 11.45 7.60
N LYS A 71 12.12 11.43 6.30
CA LYS A 71 12.43 12.55 5.42
C LYS A 71 11.60 13.74 5.87
N GLN A 72 12.26 14.82 6.34
CA GLN A 72 11.56 16.08 6.54
C GLN A 72 10.93 16.50 5.23
N ILE A 73 9.60 16.65 5.26
CA ILE A 73 8.87 17.28 4.17
C ILE A 73 9.13 18.77 4.36
N ASP A 74 9.99 19.36 3.53
CA ASP A 74 10.22 20.80 3.52
C ASP A 74 8.91 21.49 3.09
N ARG A 75 8.09 21.86 4.08
CA ARG A 75 6.90 22.68 3.86
C ARG A 75 7.33 24.14 3.79
N TYR A 76 7.72 24.58 2.60
CA TYR A 76 7.62 26.00 2.25
C TYR A 76 6.26 26.23 1.59
N GLN A 77 5.53 27.21 2.14
CA GLN A 77 4.27 27.74 1.64
C GLN A 77 4.48 28.52 0.33
#